data_AF-A0A7C9ASA2-F1
#
_entry.id   AF-A0A7C9ASA2-F1
#
_cell.length_a   1.000
_cell.length_b   1.000
_cell.length_c   1.000
_cell.angle_alpha   90.00
_cell.angle_beta   90.00
_cell.angle_gamma   90.00
#
_symmetry.space_group_name_H-M   'P 1'
#
loop_
_entity.id
_entity.type
_entity.pdbx_description
1 polymer ?
#
loop_
_entity_poly.entity_id
_entity_poly.type
_entity_poly.pdbx_seq_one_letter_code
_entity_poly.pdbx_strand_id
1 'polypeptide(L)'
;YRMVVRPALLYGAECWPIKKSQVQRMRVAEMRMIRWICGHTRLDKIRNEVIRAKIGVASIEDKMREVRLRWFGHLRRRSEDAPVRRCETIECLVYRRSRGRPKKSWSEVIRHDLRTLGLAEDMAQDRKFWRDRIKVT
;
A
#
# COMPACT_ATOMS: atom_id res chain seq x y z
N TYR A 1 -5.83 -16.24 -7.05
CA TYR A 1 -5.91 -14.96 -6.30
C TYR A 1 -4.61 -14.16 -6.29
N ARG A 2 -3.49 -14.68 -5.74
CA ARG A 2 -2.23 -13.93 -5.57
C ARG A 2 -1.61 -13.38 -6.87
N MET A 3 -1.68 -14.13 -7.96
CA MET A 3 -0.98 -13.79 -9.21
C MET A 3 -1.74 -12.83 -10.14
N VAL A 4 -3.08 -12.84 -10.09
CA VAL A 4 -3.92 -12.11 -11.06
C VAL A 4 -4.78 -11.07 -10.35
N VAL A 5 -5.65 -11.55 -9.46
CA VAL A 5 -6.66 -10.71 -8.78
C VAL A 5 -6.01 -9.63 -7.92
N ARG A 6 -5.01 -9.98 -7.11
CA ARG A 6 -4.39 -9.03 -6.18
C ARG A 6 -3.57 -7.95 -6.90
N PRO A 7 -2.69 -8.26 -7.87
CA PRO A 7 -2.02 -7.21 -8.66
C PRO A 7 -3.00 -6.29 -9.38
N ALA A 8 -4.07 -6.84 -9.97
CA ALA A 8 -5.10 -6.02 -10.61
C ALA A 8 -5.80 -5.08 -9.62
N LEU A 9 -6.14 -5.57 -8.41
CA LEU A 9 -6.77 -4.75 -7.36
C LEU A 9 -5.83 -3.66 -6.83
N LEU A 10 -4.52 -3.91 -6.82
CA LEU A 10 -3.50 -3.00 -6.32
C LEU A 10 -2.94 -2.06 -7.38
N TYR A 11 -3.42 -2.16 -8.62
CA TYR A 11 -2.95 -1.33 -9.71
C TYR A 11 -3.15 0.16 -9.37
N GLY A 12 -2.07 0.94 -9.47
CA GLY A 12 -2.06 2.36 -9.12
C GLY A 12 -2.06 2.66 -7.62
N ALA A 13 -2.04 1.67 -6.72
CA ALA A 13 -2.00 1.94 -5.27
C ALA A 13 -0.68 2.56 -4.78
N GLU A 14 0.36 2.55 -5.61
CA GLU A 14 1.72 2.99 -5.27
C GLU A 14 1.85 4.52 -5.13
N CYS A 15 1.11 5.29 -5.95
CA CYS A 15 1.29 6.75 -6.09
C CYS A 15 0.18 7.61 -5.47
N TRP A 16 -0.84 7.01 -4.85
CA TRP A 16 -2.05 7.73 -4.43
C TRP A 16 -2.22 7.77 -2.91
N PRO A 17 -2.66 8.90 -2.31
CA PRO A 17 -3.03 8.96 -0.90
C PRO A 17 -4.41 8.33 -0.68
N ILE A 18 -4.43 7.05 -0.33
CA ILE A 18 -5.67 6.29 -0.20
C ILE A 18 -6.38 6.63 1.12
N LYS A 19 -7.68 6.96 1.03
CA LYS A 19 -8.54 7.25 2.20
C LYS A 19 -8.91 5.96 2.93
N LYS A 20 -9.19 6.05 4.24
CA LYS A 20 -9.65 4.90 5.05
C LYS A 20 -10.90 4.23 4.44
N SER A 21 -11.81 5.01 3.87
CA SER A 21 -13.01 4.48 3.18
C SER A 21 -12.65 3.66 1.93
N GLN A 22 -11.64 4.06 1.17
CA GLN A 22 -11.15 3.30 0.02
C GLN A 22 -10.45 2.01 0.45
N VAL A 23 -9.63 2.06 1.51
CA VAL A 23 -9.02 0.86 2.11
C VAL A 23 -10.11 -0.11 2.55
N GLN A 24 -11.17 0.38 3.21
CA GLN A 24 -12.29 -0.46 3.64
C GLN A 24 -13.02 -1.10 2.45
N ARG A 25 -13.26 -0.35 1.37
CA ARG A 25 -13.86 -0.90 0.14
C ARG A 25 -12.98 -2.00 -0.46
N MET A 26 -11.66 -1.82 -0.50
CA MET A 26 -10.74 -2.85 -0.95
C MET A 26 -10.70 -4.06 -0.03
N ARG A 27 -10.75 -3.89 1.29
CA ARG A 27 -10.86 -4.98 2.26
C ARG A 27 -12.12 -5.81 2.04
N VAL A 28 -13.25 -5.17 1.82
CA VAL A 28 -14.53 -5.84 1.54
C VAL A 28 -14.47 -6.58 0.19
N ALA A 29 -13.95 -5.94 -0.86
CA ALA A 29 -13.79 -6.57 -2.17
C ALA A 29 -12.86 -7.78 -2.12
N GLU A 30 -11.70 -7.66 -1.47
CA GLU A 30 -10.77 -8.77 -1.23
C GLU A 30 -11.49 -9.93 -0.54
N MET A 31 -12.14 -9.67 0.59
CA MET A 31 -12.79 -10.73 1.36
C MET A 31 -13.94 -11.40 0.61
N ARG A 32 -14.70 -10.64 -0.19
CA ARG A 32 -15.76 -11.22 -1.03
C ARG A 32 -15.18 -12.18 -2.07
N MET A 33 -14.13 -11.78 -2.77
CA MET A 33 -13.47 -12.63 -3.77
C MET A 33 -12.81 -13.85 -3.13
N ILE A 34 -12.11 -13.67 -2.01
CA ILE A 34 -11.46 -14.76 -1.28
C ILE A 34 -12.48 -15.79 -0.79
N ARG A 35 -13.59 -15.32 -0.20
CA ARG A 35 -14.68 -16.21 0.25
C ARG A 35 -15.26 -17.01 -0.90
N TRP A 36 -15.54 -16.35 -2.03
CA TRP A 36 -16.06 -17.01 -3.22
C TRP A 36 -15.11 -18.10 -3.75
N ILE A 37 -13.81 -17.81 -3.84
CA ILE A 37 -12.80 -18.79 -4.28
C ILE A 37 -12.74 -20.00 -3.34
N CYS A 38 -12.92 -19.80 -2.03
CA CYS A 38 -12.91 -20.88 -1.06
C CYS A 38 -14.27 -21.57 -0.86
N GLY A 39 -15.31 -21.18 -1.61
CA GLY A 39 -16.66 -21.71 -1.43
C GLY A 39 -17.32 -21.33 -0.11
N HIS A 40 -16.86 -20.26 0.54
CA HIS A 40 -17.40 -19.80 1.81
C HIS A 40 -18.44 -18.71 1.61
N THR A 41 -19.53 -18.77 2.36
CA THR A 41 -20.56 -17.73 2.39
C THR A 41 -20.46 -16.90 3.67
N ARG A 42 -21.36 -15.91 3.85
CA ARG A 42 -21.49 -15.21 5.13
C ARG A 42 -22.22 -16.06 6.19
N LEU A 43 -22.97 -17.08 5.79
CA LEU A 43 -23.73 -17.95 6.69
C LEU A 43 -22.80 -18.85 7.52
N ASP A 44 -21.64 -19.20 6.97
CA ASP A 44 -20.63 -20.04 7.64
C ASP A 44 -20.06 -19.37 8.90
N LYS A 45 -20.26 -18.05 9.08
CA LYS A 45 -19.78 -17.26 10.23
C LYS A 45 -18.28 -17.40 10.55
N ILE A 46 -17.48 -17.91 9.61
CA ILE A 46 -16.02 -18.04 9.74
C ILE A 46 -15.39 -16.64 9.78
N ARG A 47 -14.48 -16.41 10.72
CA ARG A 47 -13.73 -15.14 10.84
C ARG A 47 -12.82 -14.90 9.62
N ASN A 48 -12.66 -13.65 9.20
CA ASN A 48 -11.89 -13.31 7.99
C ASN A 48 -10.41 -13.68 8.14
N GLU A 49 -9.88 -13.60 9.36
CA GLU A 49 -8.51 -13.94 9.73
C GLU A 49 -8.23 -15.44 9.47
N VAL A 50 -9.20 -16.30 9.81
CA VAL A 50 -9.12 -17.76 9.57
C VAL A 50 -9.07 -18.05 8.07
N ILE A 51 -9.92 -17.39 7.28
CA ILE A 51 -9.95 -17.58 5.82
C ILE A 51 -8.63 -17.14 5.19
N ARG A 52 -8.08 -15.99 5.63
CA ARG A 52 -6.77 -15.52 5.16
C ARG A 52 -5.63 -16.47 5.53
N ALA A 53 -5.63 -16.98 6.76
CA ALA A 53 -4.65 -17.95 7.23
C ALA A 53 -4.69 -19.25 6.41
N LYS A 54 -5.89 -19.76 6.09
CA LYS A 54 -6.07 -20.96 5.26
C LYS A 54 -5.45 -20.84 3.86
N ILE A 55 -5.49 -19.65 3.26
CA ILE A 55 -4.90 -19.38 1.93
C ILE A 55 -3.46 -18.86 2.05
N GLY A 56 -3.00 -18.57 3.26
CA GLY A 56 -1.68 -18.02 3.56
C GLY A 56 -1.46 -16.61 3.00
N VAL A 57 -2.50 -15.79 2.91
CA VAL A 57 -2.40 -14.43 2.34
C VAL A 57 -2.51 -13.36 3.41
N ALA A 58 -1.57 -12.41 3.43
CA ALA A 58 -1.72 -11.20 4.23
C ALA A 58 -2.91 -10.33 3.79
N SER A 59 -3.24 -9.34 4.61
CA SER A 59 -4.30 -8.37 4.31
C SER A 59 -3.97 -7.51 3.08
N ILE A 60 -5.01 -7.05 2.37
CA ILE A 60 -4.80 -6.12 1.25
C ILE A 60 -4.12 -4.83 1.71
N GLU A 61 -4.42 -4.34 2.92
CA GLU A 61 -3.87 -3.09 3.44
C GLU A 61 -2.35 -3.18 3.64
N ASP A 62 -1.87 -4.29 4.19
CA ASP A 62 -0.43 -4.53 4.34
C ASP A 62 0.25 -4.66 2.98
N LYS A 63 -0.41 -5.30 2.02
CA LYS A 63 0.14 -5.39 0.67
C LYS A 63 0.17 -4.05 -0.07
N MET A 64 -0.83 -3.20 0.13
CA MET A 64 -0.82 -1.84 -0.38
C MET A 64 0.35 -1.04 0.22
N ARG A 65 0.61 -1.20 1.52
CA ARG A 65 1.76 -0.57 2.19
C ARG A 65 3.08 -1.04 1.57
N GLU A 66 3.26 -2.35 1.38
CA GLU A 66 4.45 -2.89 0.72
C GLU A 66 4.65 -2.27 -0.67
N VAL A 67 3.59 -2.20 -1.49
CA VAL A 67 3.64 -1.66 -2.84
C VAL A 67 4.04 -0.18 -2.84
N ARG A 68 3.44 0.64 -1.96
CA ARG A 68 3.82 2.05 -1.79
C ARG A 68 5.27 2.21 -1.35
N LEU A 69 5.72 1.45 -0.37
CA LEU A 69 7.10 1.52 0.13
C LEU A 69 8.11 0.96 -0.87
N ARG A 70 7.72 0.01 -1.72
CA ARG A 70 8.54 -0.46 -2.84
C ARG A 70 8.77 0.65 -3.85
N TRP A 71 7.71 1.39 -4.21
CA TRP A 71 7.79 2.57 -5.07
C TRP A 71 8.62 3.70 -4.44
N PHE A 72 8.37 4.02 -3.16
CA PHE A 72 9.16 5.01 -2.43
C PHE A 72 10.65 4.64 -2.39
N GLY A 73 10.98 3.38 -2.12
CA GLY A 73 12.37 2.93 -2.16
C GLY A 73 12.98 3.04 -3.56
N HIS A 74 12.18 2.81 -4.62
CA HIS A 74 12.64 3.06 -5.99
C HIS A 74 12.99 4.54 -6.18
N LEU A 75 12.11 5.46 -5.75
CA LEU A 75 12.34 6.91 -5.82
C LEU A 75 13.62 7.34 -5.09
N ARG A 76 13.81 6.91 -3.83
CA ARG A 76 14.98 7.29 -3.01
C ARG A 76 16.32 6.84 -3.60
N ARG A 77 16.34 5.78 -4.41
CA ARG A 77 17.55 5.28 -5.09
C ARG A 77 17.81 5.92 -6.45
N ARG A 78 16.90 6.74 -6.98
CA ARG A 78 17.14 7.50 -8.23
C ARG A 78 17.85 8.82 -7.92
N SER A 79 18.62 9.34 -8.87
CA SER A 79 19.18 10.69 -8.79
C SER A 79 18.08 11.75 -8.65
N GLU A 80 18.41 12.89 -8.05
CA GLU A 80 17.46 13.99 -7.85
C GLU A 80 16.97 14.59 -9.17
N ASP A 81 17.84 14.58 -10.18
CA ASP A 81 17.53 15.05 -11.54
C ASP A 81 16.61 14.09 -12.30
N ALA A 82 16.42 12.86 -11.83
CA ALA A 82 15.55 11.89 -12.50
C ALA A 82 14.11 12.44 -12.51
N PRO A 83 13.42 12.45 -13.67
CA PRO A 83 12.07 13.02 -13.79
C PRO A 83 11.09 12.51 -12.73
N VAL A 84 11.17 11.22 -12.40
CA VAL A 84 10.32 10.55 -11.41
C VAL A 84 10.52 11.11 -10.00
N ARG A 85 11.75 11.49 -9.63
CA ARG A 85 12.08 12.09 -8.31
C ARG A 85 11.72 13.58 -8.29
N ARG A 86 11.87 14.30 -9.39
CA ARG A 86 11.43 15.71 -9.49
C ARG A 86 9.92 15.87 -9.28
N CYS A 87 9.10 14.93 -9.75
CA CYS A 87 7.66 14.95 -9.52
C CYS A 87 7.26 14.95 -8.04
N GLU A 88 8.08 14.33 -7.16
CA GLU A 88 7.88 14.38 -5.70
C GLU A 88 8.05 15.81 -5.17
N THR A 89 9.08 16.52 -5.62
CA THR A 89 9.39 17.89 -5.19
C THR A 89 8.37 18.91 -5.69
N ILE A 90 7.81 18.70 -6.88
CA ILE A 90 6.80 19.58 -7.49
C ILE A 90 5.51 19.61 -6.64
N GLU A 91 5.10 18.50 -6.02
CA GLU A 91 3.92 18.47 -5.15
C GLU A 91 4.08 19.31 -3.86
N CYS A 92 5.31 19.51 -3.38
CA CYS A 92 5.59 20.20 -2.11
C CYS A 92 5.59 21.73 -2.23
N LEU A 93 5.95 22.29 -3.39
CA LEU A 93 6.30 23.72 -3.50
C LEU A 93 5.13 24.66 -3.83
N VAL A 94 3.99 24.17 -4.34
CA VAL A 94 3.08 25.07 -5.11
C VAL A 94 1.74 25.41 -4.43
N TYR A 95 1.26 24.72 -3.38
CA TYR A 95 -0.09 25.00 -2.86
C TYR A 95 -0.23 25.03 -1.33
N ARG A 96 -0.58 26.21 -0.79
CA ARG A 96 -1.45 26.29 0.39
C ARG A 96 -2.73 25.53 0.05
N ARG A 97 -2.99 24.39 0.71
CA ARG A 97 -4.17 23.57 0.40
C ARG A 97 -5.44 24.36 0.66
N SER A 98 -6.27 24.53 -0.38
CA SER A 98 -7.56 25.18 -0.27
C SER A 98 -8.47 24.48 0.74
N ARG A 99 -9.33 25.24 1.42
CA ARG A 99 -10.41 24.69 2.25
C ARG A 99 -11.23 23.68 1.42
N GLY A 100 -11.41 22.46 1.94
CA GLY A 100 -12.15 21.37 1.28
C GLY A 100 -11.30 20.30 0.58
N ARG A 101 -10.02 20.58 0.23
CA ARG A 101 -9.14 19.55 -0.36
C ARG A 101 -8.78 18.47 0.68
N PRO A 102 -8.75 17.17 0.32
CA PRO A 102 -8.38 16.12 1.25
C PRO A 102 -7.06 16.41 1.97
N LYS A 103 -7.06 16.28 3.30
CA LYS A 103 -5.92 16.62 4.15
C LYS A 103 -4.73 15.65 4.03
N LYS A 104 -4.83 14.54 3.30
CA LYS A 104 -3.75 13.54 3.18
C LYS A 104 -2.97 13.72 1.89
N SER A 105 -1.68 14.03 1.96
CA SER A 105 -0.75 13.87 0.82
C SER A 105 -0.15 12.49 0.76
N TRP A 106 0.42 12.15 -0.40
CA TRP A 106 1.20 10.94 -0.58
C TRP A 106 2.38 10.89 0.41
N SER A 107 3.14 11.98 0.59
CA SER A 107 4.25 12.04 1.55
C SER A 107 3.82 11.83 3.01
N GLU A 108 2.64 12.29 3.41
CA GLU A 108 2.09 12.01 4.74
C GLU A 108 1.72 10.54 4.92
N VAL A 109 1.22 9.89 3.86
CA VAL A 109 0.92 8.45 3.85
C VAL A 109 2.21 7.64 3.95
N ILE A 110 3.26 7.98 3.18
CA ILE A 110 4.57 7.34 3.28
C ILE A 110 5.15 7.51 4.70
N ARG A 111 5.16 8.72 5.27
CA ARG A 111 5.61 8.94 6.64
C ARG A 111 4.82 8.13 7.67
N HIS A 112 3.53 7.91 7.46
CA HIS A 112 2.74 7.03 8.30
C HIS A 112 3.17 5.56 8.16
N ASP A 113 3.30 5.08 6.92
CA ASP A 113 3.71 3.70 6.64
C ASP A 113 5.11 3.37 7.20
N LEU A 114 6.06 4.30 7.07
CA LEU A 114 7.40 4.19 7.65
C LEU A 114 7.34 4.06 9.18
N ARG A 115 6.55 4.91 9.84
CA ARG A 115 6.35 4.86 11.30
C ARG A 115 5.68 3.55 11.73
N THR A 116 4.72 3.05 10.97
CA THR A 116 4.06 1.76 11.26
C THR A 116 5.06 0.60 11.24
N LEU A 117 6.09 0.65 10.39
CA LEU A 117 7.12 -0.38 10.29
C LEU A 117 8.41 -0.06 11.09
N GLY A 118 8.49 1.11 11.74
CA GLY A 118 9.70 1.56 12.42
C GLY A 118 10.90 1.75 11.49
N LEU A 119 10.66 2.16 10.24
CA LEU A 119 11.70 2.34 9.22
C LEU A 119 12.08 3.82 9.07
N ALA A 120 13.36 4.07 8.85
CA ALA A 120 13.87 5.37 8.44
C ALA A 120 14.01 5.46 6.89
N GLU A 121 14.03 6.67 6.35
CA GLU A 121 14.02 6.88 4.90
C GLU A 121 15.35 6.50 4.22
N ASP A 122 16.46 6.70 4.92
CA ASP A 122 17.83 6.37 4.51
C ASP A 122 18.04 4.86 4.33
N MET A 123 17.32 4.04 5.11
CA MET A 123 17.32 2.58 4.98
C MET A 123 16.86 2.11 3.58
N ALA A 124 16.20 2.96 2.79
CA ALA A 124 15.82 2.64 1.43
C ALA A 124 17.01 2.50 0.46
N GLN A 125 18.20 2.99 0.82
CA GLN A 125 19.40 2.83 -0.02
C GLN A 125 19.86 1.38 -0.10
N ASP A 126 19.83 0.64 1.03
CA ASP A 126 20.08 -0.80 1.01
C ASP A 126 18.86 -1.55 0.46
N ARG A 127 18.96 -1.97 -0.80
CA ARG A 127 17.88 -2.68 -1.50
C ARG A 127 17.50 -4.01 -0.84
N LYS A 128 18.46 -4.75 -0.28
CA LYS A 128 18.22 -6.06 0.32
C LYS A 128 17.49 -5.89 1.64
N PHE A 129 18.06 -5.07 2.53
CA PHE A 129 17.43 -4.74 3.81
C PHE A 129 16.03 -4.16 3.62
N TRP A 130 15.88 -3.19 2.70
CA TRP A 130 14.58 -2.59 2.40
C TRP A 130 13.55 -3.62 1.97
N ARG A 131 13.91 -4.47 0.99
CA ARG A 131 13.01 -5.51 0.48
C ARG A 131 12.57 -6.47 1.58
N ASP A 132 13.50 -6.90 2.44
CA ASP A 132 13.20 -7.87 3.48
C ASP A 132 12.27 -7.28 4.56
N ARG A 133 12.45 -6.00 4.89
CA ARG A 133 11.63 -5.28 5.87
C ARG A 133 10.22 -4.96 5.39
N ILE A 134 10.06 -4.59 4.11
CA ILE A 134 8.74 -4.19 3.59
C ILE A 134 7.90 -5.38 3.12
N LYS A 135 8.51 -6.55 2.89
CA LYS A 135 7.85 -7.68 2.25
C LYS A 135 6.78 -8.27 3.15
N VAL A 136 5.57 -8.37 2.59
CA VAL A 136 4.42 -9.00 3.21
C VAL A 136 4.03 -10.25 2.40
N THR A 137 4.03 -11.40 3.06
CA THR A 137 3.69 -12.72 2.51
C THR A 137 2.20 -13.04 2.59
#